data_AF-A0A958C479-F1
#
_entry.id   AF-A0A958C479-F1
#
_cell.length_a   1.000
_cell.length_b   1.000
_cell.length_c   1.000
_cell.angle_alpha   90.00
_cell.angle_beta   90.00
_cell.angle_gamma   90.00
#
_symmetry.space_group_name_H-M   'P 1'
#
loop_
_entity.id
_entity.type
_entity.pdbx_description
1 polymer ?
#
loop_
_entity_poly.entity_id
_entity_poly.type
_entity_poly.pdbx_seq_one_letter_code
_entity_poly.pdbx_strand_id
1 'polypeptide(L)'
;MRSPRWIMLAALAVLIFMPGCALINLMVDYPTPTPPPQRALRPTFTPTATREAPVEAVVQAPTETPAPPVEQPQEPPAEQTDQQAPPVEQPPTPTEIPPEPTATPTPFVVVSNDIARVRSGPGTDYEQLGELTQGAQLTLVARNDAGDWWQVCCFN
;
A
#
# COMPACT_ATOMS: atom_id res chain seq x y z
N MET A 1 77.64 12.24 13.85
CA MET A 1 76.23 12.35 13.45
C MET A 1 76.05 13.58 12.58
N ARG A 2 76.06 13.41 11.26
CA ARG A 2 75.76 14.45 10.26
C ARG A 2 74.42 14.04 9.65
N SER A 3 73.35 14.76 9.94
CA SER A 3 72.08 14.56 9.25
C SER A 3 72.31 14.84 7.76
N PRO A 4 71.90 13.93 6.86
CA PRO A 4 72.22 14.09 5.46
C PRO A 4 71.27 15.17 4.91
N ARG A 5 71.83 16.31 4.51
CA ARG A 5 71.13 17.52 4.06
C ARG A 5 70.08 17.25 2.96
N TRP A 6 70.20 16.12 2.27
CA TRP A 6 69.23 15.63 1.29
C TRP A 6 67.85 15.31 1.91
N ILE A 7 67.77 14.86 3.17
CA ILE A 7 66.48 14.58 3.84
C ILE A 7 65.72 15.88 4.10
N MET A 8 66.43 16.95 4.49
CA MET A 8 65.83 18.28 4.68
C MET A 8 65.35 18.88 3.35
N LEU A 9 66.11 18.70 2.26
CA LEU A 9 65.69 19.16 0.93
C LEU A 9 64.50 18.36 0.38
N ALA A 10 64.47 17.04 0.61
CA ALA A 10 63.33 16.21 0.23
C ALA A 10 62.07 16.56 1.03
N ALA A 11 62.18 16.81 2.34
CA ALA A 11 61.05 17.22 3.17
C ALA A 11 60.51 18.61 2.78
N LEU A 12 61.39 19.56 2.43
CA LEU A 12 60.99 20.89 1.97
C LEU A 12 60.29 20.84 0.60
N ALA A 13 60.74 19.98 -0.31
CA ALA A 13 60.11 19.82 -1.63
C ALA A 13 58.70 19.19 -1.53
N VAL A 14 58.50 18.23 -0.62
CA VAL A 14 57.18 17.60 -0.39
C VAL A 14 56.19 18.59 0.23
N LEU A 15 56.64 19.47 1.12
CA LEU A 15 55.79 20.52 1.71
C LEU A 15 55.38 21.63 0.73
N ILE A 16 56.20 21.91 -0.30
CA ILE A 16 55.91 22.94 -1.30
C ILE A 16 55.00 22.40 -2.42
N PHE A 17 55.06 21.11 -2.75
CA PHE A 17 54.28 20.53 -3.86
C PHE A 17 52.90 19.99 -3.45
N MET A 18 52.54 20.05 -2.16
CA MET A 18 51.30 19.50 -1.62
C MET A 18 50.29 20.52 -1.04
N PRO A 19 50.12 21.73 -1.62
CA PRO A 19 48.85 22.44 -1.47
C PRO A 19 48.24 22.86 -2.82
N GLY A 20 48.47 22.09 -3.89
CA GLY A 20 47.96 22.40 -5.24
C GLY A 20 46.55 21.90 -5.57
N CYS A 21 46.00 20.94 -4.82
CA CYS A 21 44.71 20.33 -5.15
C CYS A 21 43.54 20.73 -4.22
N ALA A 22 43.78 21.50 -3.16
CA ALA A 22 42.75 21.82 -2.17
C ALA A 22 42.18 23.25 -2.29
N LEU A 23 42.75 24.13 -3.12
CA LEU A 23 42.31 25.53 -3.22
C LEU A 23 41.50 25.87 -4.49
N ILE A 24 41.49 25.01 -5.52
CA ILE A 24 40.73 25.27 -6.77
C ILE A 24 39.28 24.75 -6.69
N ASN A 25 38.95 23.87 -5.75
CA ASN A 25 37.56 23.42 -5.51
C ASN A 25 36.77 24.33 -4.56
N LEU A 26 37.31 25.47 -4.12
CA LEU A 26 36.64 26.38 -3.18
C LEU A 26 35.96 27.59 -3.84
N MET A 27 35.99 27.71 -5.17
CA MET A 27 35.46 28.89 -5.89
C MET A 27 34.57 28.60 -7.11
N VAL A 28 34.19 27.34 -7.38
CA VAL A 28 33.22 27.02 -8.46
C VAL A 28 32.29 25.87 -8.06
N ASP A 29 31.59 26.01 -6.94
CA ASP A 29 30.31 25.30 -6.71
C ASP A 29 29.20 26.34 -6.73
N TYR A 30 28.96 26.90 -7.93
CA TYR A 30 27.74 27.67 -8.14
C TYR A 30 26.58 26.67 -8.17
N PRO A 31 25.54 26.83 -7.32
CA PRO A 31 24.33 26.05 -7.50
C PRO A 31 23.80 26.35 -8.91
N THR A 32 23.58 25.30 -9.70
CA THR A 32 22.87 25.46 -10.98
C THR A 32 21.50 26.06 -10.65
N PRO A 33 21.09 27.20 -11.26
CA PRO A 33 19.79 27.77 -10.97
C PRO A 33 18.69 26.77 -11.33
N THR A 34 17.94 26.32 -10.32
CA THR A 34 16.79 25.44 -10.52
C THR A 34 15.74 26.15 -11.37
N PRO A 35 15.22 25.55 -12.45
CA PRO A 35 14.19 26.18 -13.27
C PRO A 35 12.93 26.48 -12.43
N PRO A 36 12.19 27.56 -12.75
CA PRO A 36 10.94 27.88 -12.06
C PRO A 36 9.89 26.77 -12.28
N PRO A 37 8.97 26.55 -11.32
CA PRO A 37 7.99 25.47 -11.38
C PRO A 37 7.10 25.60 -12.63
N GLN A 38 7.13 24.59 -13.49
CA GLN A 38 6.22 24.49 -14.64
C GLN A 38 4.86 23.97 -14.15
N ARG A 39 3.80 24.78 -14.27
CA ARG A 39 2.41 24.30 -14.11
C ARG A 39 2.06 23.44 -15.32
N ALA A 40 2.04 22.12 -15.18
CA ALA A 40 1.36 21.26 -16.13
C ALA A 40 -0.17 21.50 -16.01
N LEU A 41 -0.85 21.77 -17.13
CA LEU A 41 -2.31 21.86 -17.15
C LEU A 41 -2.92 20.48 -16.84
N ARG A 42 -3.93 20.50 -15.97
CA ARG A 42 -4.58 19.34 -15.33
C ARG A 42 -5.72 18.81 -16.22
N PRO A 43 -6.04 17.50 -16.25
CA PRO A 43 -7.35 17.07 -16.71
C PRO A 43 -8.39 17.45 -15.65
N THR A 44 -9.13 18.53 -15.90
CA THR A 44 -10.28 18.93 -15.10
C THR A 44 -11.46 18.05 -15.48
N PHE A 45 -11.78 17.05 -14.66
CA PHE A 45 -13.10 16.42 -14.71
C PHE A 45 -14.06 17.32 -13.96
N THR A 46 -14.67 18.27 -14.66
CA THR A 46 -15.87 18.94 -14.17
C THR A 46 -17.01 17.92 -14.29
N PRO A 47 -17.54 17.33 -13.21
CA PRO A 47 -18.82 16.63 -13.34
C PRO A 47 -19.87 17.68 -13.71
N THR A 48 -20.54 17.48 -14.84
CA THR A 48 -21.77 18.19 -15.16
C THR A 48 -22.76 17.93 -14.03
N ALA A 49 -23.05 18.95 -13.23
CA ALA A 49 -24.18 18.88 -12.31
C ALA A 49 -25.45 18.82 -13.17
N THR A 50 -26.02 17.62 -13.32
CA THR A 50 -27.37 17.44 -13.86
C THR A 50 -28.33 18.12 -12.91
N ARG A 51 -28.65 19.38 -13.20
CA ARG A 51 -29.78 20.08 -12.62
C ARG A 51 -31.04 19.57 -13.29
N GLU A 52 -31.61 18.49 -12.75
CA GLU A 52 -33.03 18.23 -12.94
C GLU A 52 -33.81 19.07 -11.94
N ALA A 53 -34.67 19.93 -12.49
CA ALA A 53 -35.61 20.75 -11.75
C ALA A 53 -36.65 19.89 -11.01
N PRO A 54 -37.25 20.39 -9.92
CA PRO A 54 -38.12 19.61 -9.06
C PRO A 54 -39.47 19.36 -9.74
N VAL A 55 -39.81 18.09 -9.94
CA VAL A 55 -41.21 17.69 -10.14
C VAL A 55 -41.85 17.52 -8.78
N GLU A 56 -42.55 18.57 -8.41
CA GLU A 56 -43.47 18.65 -7.30
C GLU A 56 -44.54 17.55 -7.40
N ALA A 57 -44.80 16.92 -6.24
CA ALA A 57 -46.04 16.24 -5.86
C ALA A 57 -46.49 14.99 -6.65
N VAL A 58 -46.17 13.79 -6.13
CA VAL A 58 -47.17 12.71 -6.00
C VAL A 58 -46.92 11.92 -4.70
N VAL A 59 -47.74 12.23 -3.70
CA VAL A 59 -48.40 11.30 -2.76
C VAL A 59 -47.53 10.28 -2.01
N GLN A 60 -47.21 10.61 -0.76
CA GLN A 60 -47.02 9.59 0.28
C GLN A 60 -48.37 8.96 0.62
N ALA A 61 -48.48 7.64 0.48
CA ALA A 61 -49.41 6.83 1.23
C ALA A 61 -48.63 5.62 1.78
N PRO A 62 -48.41 5.52 3.10
CA PRO A 62 -47.96 4.26 3.68
C PRO A 62 -49.19 3.33 3.78
N THR A 63 -49.11 2.17 3.17
CA THR A 63 -49.99 1.04 3.50
C THR A 63 -49.12 -0.09 4.01
N GLU A 64 -48.98 -0.09 5.33
CA GLU A 64 -48.76 -1.25 6.20
C GLU A 64 -49.48 -2.50 5.64
N THR A 65 -48.77 -3.62 5.40
CA THR A 65 -48.68 -4.79 6.33
C THR A 65 -49.83 -5.79 6.11
N PRO A 66 -49.72 -7.13 6.37
CA PRO A 66 -48.59 -8.08 6.33
C PRO A 66 -48.89 -9.32 5.46
N ALA A 67 -47.90 -10.22 5.31
CA ALA A 67 -47.94 -11.62 5.76
C ALA A 67 -47.20 -12.58 4.80
N PRO A 68 -46.32 -13.46 5.32
CA PRO A 68 -45.59 -14.45 4.54
C PRO A 68 -46.53 -15.54 4.02
N PRO A 69 -46.24 -16.14 2.85
CA PRO A 69 -46.83 -17.42 2.48
C PRO A 69 -46.49 -18.46 3.55
N VAL A 70 -47.53 -19.00 4.16
CA VAL A 70 -47.52 -20.10 5.13
C VAL A 70 -46.75 -21.29 4.54
N GLU A 71 -45.68 -21.69 5.23
CA GLU A 71 -45.05 -22.99 5.07
C GLU A 71 -46.09 -24.08 5.34
N GLN A 72 -46.31 -24.95 4.36
CA GLN A 72 -47.21 -26.07 4.46
C GLN A 72 -46.38 -27.30 4.88
N PRO A 73 -46.57 -27.88 6.07
CA PRO A 73 -45.95 -29.15 6.41
C PRO A 73 -46.61 -30.25 5.57
N GLN A 74 -45.91 -30.77 4.57
CA GLN A 74 -46.24 -32.06 3.99
C GLN A 74 -45.30 -33.10 4.59
N GLU A 75 -45.78 -33.68 5.69
CA GLU A 75 -45.23 -34.89 6.27
C GLU A 75 -45.41 -36.06 5.29
N PRO A 76 -44.43 -36.97 5.16
CA PRO A 76 -44.46 -38.09 4.23
C PRO A 76 -45.37 -39.20 4.76
N PRO A 77 -46.08 -39.91 3.86
CA PRO A 77 -46.22 -41.34 4.12
C PRO A 77 -46.05 -42.23 2.88
N ALA A 78 -45.54 -43.42 3.17
CA ALA A 78 -45.53 -44.65 2.38
C ALA A 78 -44.26 -44.96 1.57
N GLU A 79 -43.23 -45.38 2.30
CA GLU A 79 -42.74 -46.77 2.28
C GLU A 79 -43.20 -47.63 1.08
N GLN A 80 -42.27 -47.90 0.16
CA GLN A 80 -42.33 -49.08 -0.69
C GLN A 80 -40.98 -49.81 -0.63
N THR A 81 -41.04 -50.93 0.07
CA THR A 81 -40.02 -51.97 0.17
C THR A 81 -40.00 -52.76 -1.14
N ASP A 82 -38.95 -52.58 -1.94
CA ASP A 82 -38.56 -53.57 -2.95
C ASP A 82 -37.16 -54.07 -2.61
N GLN A 83 -37.12 -55.35 -2.23
CA GLN A 83 -35.91 -56.10 -1.93
C GLN A 83 -35.18 -56.44 -3.22
N GLN A 84 -33.91 -56.03 -3.32
CA GLN A 84 -32.95 -56.64 -4.23
C GLN A 84 -31.61 -56.82 -3.51
N ALA A 85 -31.03 -58.01 -3.70
CA ALA A 85 -29.92 -58.64 -2.96
C ALA A 85 -28.67 -57.76 -2.74
N PRO A 86 -27.88 -58.01 -1.68
CA PRO A 86 -26.70 -57.19 -1.35
C PRO A 86 -25.65 -57.26 -2.47
N PRO A 87 -25.23 -56.12 -3.04
CA PRO A 87 -23.97 -56.05 -3.75
C PRO A 87 -22.84 -56.21 -2.72
N VAL A 88 -21.95 -57.15 -2.97
CA VAL A 88 -20.75 -57.44 -2.18
C VAL A 88 -19.99 -56.13 -1.88
N GLU A 89 -19.83 -55.78 -0.60
CA GLU A 89 -19.03 -54.64 -0.16
C GLU A 89 -17.57 -54.84 -0.61
N GLN A 90 -17.16 -54.12 -1.65
CA GLN A 90 -15.76 -53.89 -1.93
C GLN A 90 -15.25 -52.84 -0.92
N PRO A 91 -14.05 -53.01 -0.33
CA PRO A 91 -13.48 -52.01 0.56
C PRO A 91 -13.37 -50.66 -0.18
N PRO A 92 -13.69 -49.52 0.47
CA PRO A 92 -13.66 -48.23 -0.18
C PRO A 92 -12.23 -47.92 -0.64
N THR A 93 -12.08 -47.65 -1.94
CA THR A 93 -10.90 -46.98 -2.48
C THR A 93 -10.71 -45.66 -1.73
N PRO A 94 -9.49 -45.32 -1.24
CA PRO A 94 -9.26 -44.06 -0.56
C PRO A 94 -9.63 -42.90 -1.50
N THR A 95 -10.64 -42.12 -1.13
CA THR A 95 -10.91 -40.82 -1.76
C THR A 95 -9.79 -39.88 -1.34
N GLU A 96 -8.91 -39.49 -2.28
CA GLU A 96 -7.95 -38.41 -2.03
C GLU A 96 -8.71 -37.13 -1.70
N ILE A 97 -8.48 -36.59 -0.50
CA ILE A 97 -9.09 -35.33 -0.04
C ILE A 97 -8.44 -34.18 -0.83
N PRO A 98 -9.23 -33.28 -1.47
CA PRO A 98 -8.70 -32.09 -2.11
C PRO A 98 -7.83 -31.27 -1.14
N PRO A 99 -6.67 -30.74 -1.57
CA PRO A 99 -5.84 -29.93 -0.69
C PRO A 99 -6.63 -28.69 -0.23
N GLU A 100 -6.66 -28.46 1.08
CA GLU A 100 -7.25 -27.26 1.67
C GLU A 100 -6.48 -26.01 1.18
N PRO A 101 -7.17 -24.91 0.84
CA PRO A 101 -6.50 -23.70 0.36
C PRO A 101 -5.51 -23.18 1.41
N THR A 102 -4.24 -23.09 1.02
CA THR A 102 -3.20 -22.48 1.85
C THR A 102 -3.37 -20.96 1.84
N ALA A 103 -3.48 -20.34 3.02
CA ALA A 103 -3.58 -18.89 3.15
C ALA A 103 -2.33 -18.20 2.58
N THR A 104 -2.52 -17.17 1.75
CA THR A 104 -1.42 -16.31 1.27
C THR A 104 -1.10 -15.27 2.34
N PRO A 105 0.17 -15.07 2.73
CA PRO A 105 0.53 -14.07 3.73
C PRO A 105 0.27 -12.65 3.21
N THR A 106 -0.38 -11.81 4.02
CA THR A 106 -0.58 -10.38 3.73
C THR A 106 0.70 -9.60 4.01
N PRO A 107 1.19 -8.77 3.07
CA PRO A 107 2.40 -7.97 3.31
C PRO A 107 2.15 -6.87 4.34
N PHE A 108 3.19 -6.52 5.09
CA PHE A 108 3.15 -5.45 6.10
C PHE A 108 4.44 -4.60 6.06
N VAL A 109 4.36 -3.41 6.64
CA VAL A 109 5.48 -2.49 6.86
C VAL A 109 5.64 -2.19 8.34
N VAL A 110 6.88 -1.94 8.78
CA VAL A 110 7.20 -1.54 10.14
C VAL A 110 7.80 -0.13 10.12
N VAL A 111 7.31 0.75 10.97
CA VAL A 111 7.82 2.11 11.07
C VAL A 111 9.20 2.10 11.75
N SER A 112 10.22 2.55 11.02
CA SER A 112 11.61 2.61 11.52
C SER A 112 11.95 3.90 12.26
N ASN A 113 11.27 5.00 11.94
CA ASN A 113 11.51 6.32 12.51
C ASN A 113 10.77 6.48 13.85
N ASP A 114 11.25 7.40 14.71
CA ASP A 114 10.59 7.73 15.99
C ASP A 114 9.12 8.11 15.78
N ILE A 115 8.88 8.99 14.78
CA ILE A 115 7.55 9.41 14.35
C ILE A 115 7.50 9.42 12.81
N ALA A 116 6.54 8.70 12.24
CA ALA A 116 6.18 8.78 10.82
C ALA A 116 4.81 9.44 10.67
N ARG A 117 4.72 10.47 9.82
CA ARG A 117 3.48 11.21 9.56
C ARG A 117 2.70 10.54 8.43
N VAL A 118 1.49 10.10 8.72
CA VAL A 118 0.59 9.55 7.70
C VAL A 118 -0.13 10.69 7.02
N ARG A 119 -0.15 10.66 5.69
CA ARG A 119 -0.73 11.71 4.85
C ARG A 119 -1.78 11.14 3.91
N SER A 120 -2.68 11.99 3.46
CA SER A 120 -3.75 11.62 2.52
C SER A 120 -3.26 11.28 1.11
N GLY A 121 -1.99 11.54 0.79
CA GLY A 121 -1.38 11.16 -0.47
C GLY A 121 0.14 11.19 -0.46
N PRO A 122 0.78 10.75 -1.56
CA PRO A 122 2.22 10.62 -1.66
C PRO A 122 2.88 11.99 -1.86
N GLY A 123 3.19 12.67 -0.77
CA GLY A 123 3.92 13.94 -0.80
C GLY A 123 3.73 14.76 0.47
N THR A 124 4.62 15.74 0.69
CA THR A 124 4.53 16.65 1.84
C THR A 124 3.48 17.75 1.70
N ASP A 125 2.91 17.92 0.50
CA ASP A 125 1.84 18.88 0.23
C ASP A 125 0.44 18.34 0.56
N TYR A 126 0.33 17.03 0.79
CA TYR A 126 -0.91 16.39 1.22
C TYR A 126 -1.15 16.58 2.70
N GLU A 127 -2.41 16.68 3.11
CA GLU A 127 -2.78 16.81 4.53
C GLU A 127 -2.25 15.66 5.38
N GLN A 128 -1.77 15.98 6.59
CA GLN A 128 -1.39 14.99 7.59
C GLN A 128 -2.65 14.48 8.30
N LEU A 129 -2.89 13.17 8.20
CA LEU A 129 -4.01 12.49 8.86
C LEU A 129 -3.66 12.05 10.28
N GLY A 130 -2.38 11.82 10.58
CA GLY A 130 -1.91 11.53 11.92
C GLY A 130 -0.45 11.08 11.96
N GLU A 131 -0.08 10.40 13.04
CA GLU A 131 1.30 10.04 13.36
C GLU A 131 1.39 8.59 13.83
N LEU A 132 2.46 7.91 13.41
CA LEU A 132 2.80 6.55 13.79
C LEU A 132 4.12 6.57 14.54
N THR A 133 4.20 5.84 15.65
CA THR A 133 5.44 5.68 16.41
C THR A 133 6.32 4.58 15.82
N GLN A 134 7.60 4.61 16.17
CA GLN A 134 8.53 3.52 15.86
C GLN A 134 7.97 2.15 16.26
N GLY A 135 8.19 1.15 15.42
CA GLY A 135 7.75 -0.23 15.64
C GLY A 135 6.28 -0.49 15.29
N ALA A 136 5.49 0.53 14.96
CA ALA A 136 4.13 0.33 14.46
C ALA A 136 4.13 -0.51 13.18
N GLN A 137 3.24 -1.51 13.13
CA GLN A 137 3.10 -2.43 12.00
C GLN A 137 1.78 -2.16 11.29
N LEU A 138 1.82 -1.98 9.97
CA LEU A 138 0.63 -1.75 9.16
C LEU A 138 0.63 -2.64 7.92
N THR A 139 -0.57 -3.04 7.50
CA THR A 139 -0.75 -3.76 6.25
C THR A 139 -0.33 -2.89 5.07
N LEU A 140 0.54 -3.45 4.23
CA LEU A 140 1.01 -2.79 3.02
C LEU A 140 -0.01 -3.02 1.89
N VAL A 141 -0.50 -1.92 1.31
CA VAL A 141 -1.45 -1.98 0.18
C VAL A 141 -0.72 -1.76 -1.14
N ALA A 142 0.09 -0.71 -1.22
CA ALA A 142 0.80 -0.34 -2.44
C ALA A 142 2.01 0.53 -2.15
N ARG A 143 2.79 0.78 -3.19
CA ARG A 143 3.88 1.77 -3.20
C ARG A 143 3.65 2.67 -4.42
N ASN A 144 3.94 3.97 -4.29
CA ASN A 144 3.88 4.85 -5.45
C ASN A 144 4.97 4.50 -6.47
N ASP A 145 4.82 5.00 -7.71
CA ASP A 145 5.74 4.68 -8.81
C ASP A 145 7.21 5.05 -8.52
N ALA A 146 7.43 6.17 -7.81
CA ALA A 146 8.77 6.60 -7.42
C ALA A 146 9.38 5.74 -6.29
N GLY A 147 8.57 5.00 -5.55
CA GLY A 147 9.01 4.20 -4.42
C GLY A 147 9.15 4.97 -3.10
N ASP A 148 8.99 6.28 -3.07
CA ASP A 148 9.25 7.04 -1.83
C ASP A 148 8.08 7.01 -0.83
N TRP A 149 6.90 6.56 -1.26
CA TRP A 149 5.68 6.52 -0.44
C TRP A 149 5.02 5.15 -0.43
N TRP A 150 4.64 4.71 0.78
CA TRP A 150 3.89 3.49 1.02
C TRP A 150 2.43 3.82 1.32
N GLN A 151 1.52 3.12 0.65
CA GLN A 151 0.11 3.14 0.99
C GLN A 151 -0.18 2.01 1.98
N VAL A 152 -0.73 2.37 3.12
CA VAL A 152 -1.06 1.45 4.22
C VAL A 152 -2.57 1.45 4.43
N CYS A 153 -3.14 0.29 4.78
CA CYS A 153 -4.54 0.22 5.19
C CYS A 153 -4.66 0.42 6.69
N CYS A 154 -5.89 0.70 7.12
CA CYS A 154 -6.30 0.44 8.50
C CYS A 154 -5.51 1.29 9.51
N PHE A 155 -5.07 2.46 9.06
CA PHE A 155 -4.51 3.53 9.88
C PHE A 155 -5.68 4.35 10.45
N ASN A 156 -6.20 3.94 11.61
CA ASN A 156 -6.99 4.74 12.56
C ASN A 156 -7.28 3.91 13.81
#